data_AF-A0A5J4RAB1-F1
#
_entry.id   AF-A0A5J4RAB1-F1
#
_cell.length_a   1.000
_cell.length_b   1.000
_cell.length_c   1.000
_cell.angle_alpha   90.00
_cell.angle_beta   90.00
_cell.angle_gamma   90.00
#
_symmetry.space_group_name_H-M   'P 1'
#
loop_
_entity.id
_entity.type
_entity.pdbx_description
1 polymer ?
#
loop_
_entity_poly.entity_id
_entity_poly.type
_entity_poly.pdbx_seq_one_letter_code
_entity_poly.pdbx_strand_id
1 'polypeptide(L)'
;MNILTFDIEDWWAYDHYKYGNKKDYLPRLNKYLNDIVDLLDERSFQATFFCLGIIAREYPEIIKLIDSRGHQIACHSDMHAFLQDKNQDFFYQDTKEAIDSLEQVIGKKITAYRAPAFSFIEKNKWTFEVLYD
;
A
#
# COMPACT_ATOMS: atom_id res chain seq x y z
N MET A 1 -15.08 -11.36 -3.74
CA MET A 1 -14.71 -9.94 -3.90
C MET A 1 -14.70 -9.33 -2.51
N ASN A 2 -13.55 -8.85 -2.03
CA ASN A 2 -13.46 -8.16 -0.75
C ASN A 2 -13.98 -6.73 -0.95
N ILE A 3 -14.96 -6.31 -0.14
CA ILE A 3 -15.58 -4.98 -0.26
C ILE A 3 -14.89 -3.97 0.66
N LEU A 4 -14.29 -4.44 1.74
CA LEU A 4 -13.56 -3.63 2.70
C LEU A 4 -12.07 -3.60 2.36
N THR A 5 -11.51 -2.40 2.30
CA THR A 5 -10.12 -2.18 1.92
C THR A 5 -9.49 -1.07 2.74
N PHE A 6 -8.19 -1.16 2.96
CA PHE A 6 -7.42 -0.18 3.73
C PHE A 6 -6.18 0.25 2.95
N ASP A 7 -5.81 1.52 3.07
CA ASP A 7 -4.57 2.04 2.52
C ASP A 7 -3.57 2.22 3.69
N ILE A 8 -2.42 1.55 3.59
CA ILE A 8 -1.36 1.60 4.61
C ILE A 8 -0.38 2.70 4.21
N GLU A 9 -0.73 3.92 4.60
CA GLU A 9 -0.07 5.16 4.15
C GLU A 9 0.22 6.17 5.27
N ASP A 10 0.08 5.75 6.53
CA ASP A 10 0.16 6.64 7.71
C ASP A 10 1.38 7.57 7.66
N TRP A 11 2.60 7.07 7.44
CA TRP A 11 3.78 7.96 7.46
C TRP A 11 3.68 9.09 6.43
N TRP A 12 3.08 8.83 5.26
CA TRP A 12 2.98 9.82 4.20
C TRP A 12 2.06 10.96 4.61
N ALA A 13 0.89 10.65 5.18
CA ALA A 13 -0.05 11.67 5.64
C ALA A 13 0.60 12.57 6.71
N TYR A 14 1.28 11.96 7.69
CA TYR A 14 1.92 12.73 8.76
C TYR A 14 3.11 13.55 8.28
N ASP A 15 3.95 13.03 7.37
CA ASP A 15 5.08 13.77 6.80
C ASP A 15 4.59 14.91 5.89
N HIS A 16 3.62 14.63 5.01
CA HIS A 16 3.03 15.60 4.10
C HIS A 16 2.37 16.76 4.86
N TYR A 17 1.59 16.47 5.90
CA TYR A 17 0.92 17.49 6.71
C TYR A 17 1.76 18.00 7.89
N LYS A 18 3.00 17.50 8.05
CA LYS A 18 3.93 17.86 9.14
C LYS A 18 3.32 17.67 10.53
N TYR A 19 2.54 16.60 10.71
CA TYR A 19 1.96 16.23 11.99
C TYR A 19 2.89 15.26 12.75
N GLY A 20 3.28 15.61 13.98
CA GLY A 20 4.03 14.71 14.87
C GLY A 20 5.47 14.43 14.44
N ASN A 21 6.08 13.40 15.04
CA ASN A 21 7.46 12.99 14.77
C ASN A 21 7.52 11.63 14.10
N LYS A 22 8.50 11.42 13.20
CA LYS A 22 8.73 10.12 12.52
C LYS A 22 8.83 8.93 13.47
N LYS A 23 9.43 9.12 14.66
CA LYS A 23 9.57 8.09 15.70
C LYS A 23 8.23 7.55 16.22
N ASP A 24 7.16 8.34 16.11
CA ASP A 24 5.83 7.99 16.63
C ASP A 24 5.00 7.24 15.57
N TYR A 25 5.48 7.11 14.33
CA TYR A 25 4.71 6.55 13.22
C TYR A 25 4.53 5.04 13.36
N LEU A 26 5.62 4.29 13.50
CA LEU A 26 5.55 2.83 13.61
C LEU A 26 4.76 2.37 14.85
N PRO A 27 4.96 2.93 16.07
CA PRO A 27 4.14 2.56 17.23
C PRO A 27 2.64 2.78 17.02
N ARG A 28 2.27 3.88 16.35
CA ARG A 28 0.87 4.21 16.07
C ARG A 28 0.28 3.29 15.01
N LEU A 29 0.99 3.09 13.90
CA LEU A 29 0.58 2.16 12.84
C LEU A 29 0.39 0.76 13.42
N ASN A 30 1.34 0.27 14.23
CA ASN A 30 1.23 -1.02 14.90
C ASN A 30 -0.03 -1.10 15.75
N LYS A 31 -0.30 -0.07 16.57
CA LYS A 31 -1.52 -0.06 17.41
C LYS A 31 -2.79 -0.17 16.56
N TYR A 32 -2.97 0.73 15.60
CA TYR A 32 -4.20 0.76 14.81
C TYR A 32 -4.34 -0.45 13.90
N LEU A 33 -3.24 -0.94 13.33
CA LEU A 33 -3.27 -2.13 12.49
C LEU A 33 -3.67 -3.37 13.30
N ASN A 34 -3.11 -3.56 14.51
CA ASN A 34 -3.52 -4.67 15.38
C ASN A 34 -5.01 -4.57 15.74
N ASP A 35 -5.47 -3.38 16.16
CA ASP A 35 -6.90 -3.15 16.47
C ASP A 35 -7.81 -3.50 15.26
N ILE A 36 -7.38 -3.15 14.04
CA ILE A 36 -8.13 -3.44 12.81
C ILE A 36 -8.14 -4.94 12.50
N VAL A 37 -6.97 -5.60 12.45
CA VAL A 37 -6.91 -7.03 12.06
C VAL A 37 -7.59 -7.91 13.11
N ASP A 38 -7.44 -7.60 14.40
CA ASP A 38 -8.14 -8.34 15.46
C ASP A 38 -9.66 -8.22 15.31
N LEU A 39 -10.19 -7.03 15.00
CA LEU A 39 -11.62 -6.84 14.75
C LEU A 39 -12.09 -7.60 13.49
N LEU A 40 -11.26 -7.67 12.44
CA LEU A 40 -11.56 -8.44 11.24
C LEU A 40 -11.64 -9.93 11.55
N ASP A 41 -10.72 -10.45 12.35
CA ASP A 41 -10.71 -11.86 12.75
C ASP A 41 -11.87 -12.24 13.65
N GLU A 42 -12.20 -11.39 14.64
CA GLU A 42 -13.39 -11.56 15.49
C GLU A 42 -14.68 -11.65 14.67
N ARG A 43 -14.72 -11.01 13.50
CA ARG A 43 -15.86 -11.00 12.59
C ARG A 43 -15.70 -11.97 11.42
N SER A 44 -14.59 -12.70 11.36
CA SER A 44 -14.23 -13.61 10.25
C SER A 44 -14.30 -12.93 8.87
N PHE A 45 -13.92 -11.65 8.80
CA PHE A 45 -13.85 -10.90 7.56
C PHE A 45 -12.43 -10.90 7.00
N GLN A 46 -12.37 -10.99 5.67
CA GLN A 46 -11.13 -10.80 4.91
C GLN A 46 -11.23 -9.47 4.16
N ALA A 47 -10.13 -8.72 4.16
CA ALA A 47 -10.02 -7.41 3.53
C ALA A 47 -8.82 -7.36 2.58
N THR A 48 -8.73 -6.27 1.81
CA THR A 48 -7.57 -5.98 0.96
C THR A 48 -6.82 -4.75 1.49
N PHE A 49 -5.54 -4.90 1.71
CA PHE A 49 -4.66 -3.84 2.19
C PHE A 49 -3.75 -3.38 1.05
N PHE A 50 -3.89 -2.13 0.65
CA PHE A 50 -3.03 -1.49 -0.32
C PHE A 50 -1.82 -0.92 0.41
N CYS A 51 -0.65 -1.49 0.15
CA CYS A 51 0.58 -1.20 0.87
C CYS A 51 1.59 -0.52 -0.06
N LEU A 52 2.44 0.33 0.53
CA LEU A 52 3.51 0.99 -0.21
C LEU A 52 4.79 0.16 -0.18
N GLY A 53 5.55 0.19 -1.27
CA GLY A 53 6.81 -0.55 -1.39
C GLY A 53 7.83 -0.19 -0.31
N ILE A 54 7.92 1.09 0.07
CA ILE A 54 8.81 1.54 1.14
C ILE A 54 8.52 0.88 2.49
N ILE A 55 7.27 0.46 2.77
CA ILE A 55 6.93 -0.27 4.01
C ILE A 55 7.36 -1.71 3.95
N ALA A 56 7.25 -2.35 2.79
CA ALA A 56 7.83 -3.67 2.62
C ALA A 56 9.34 -3.66 2.90
N ARG A 57 10.03 -2.58 2.54
CA ARG A 57 11.49 -2.44 2.77
C ARG A 57 11.85 -1.99 4.19
N GLU A 58 11.19 -0.98 4.75
CA GLU A 58 11.52 -0.45 6.08
C GLU A 58 10.91 -1.27 7.23
N TYR A 59 9.69 -1.80 7.06
CA TYR A 59 8.90 -2.48 8.10
C TYR A 59 8.22 -3.75 7.55
N PRO A 60 8.99 -4.75 7.03
CA PRO A 60 8.44 -5.96 6.43
C PRO A 60 7.51 -6.75 7.38
N GLU A 61 7.65 -6.58 8.70
CA GLU A 61 6.78 -7.18 9.70
C GLU A 61 5.32 -6.72 9.58
N ILE A 62 5.07 -5.49 9.13
CA ILE A 62 3.71 -4.97 8.90
C ILE A 62 3.04 -5.77 7.78
N ILE A 63 3.74 -5.95 6.67
CA ILE A 63 3.22 -6.68 5.50
C ILE A 63 3.02 -8.15 5.86
N LYS A 64 3.97 -8.77 6.57
CA LYS A 64 3.86 -10.15 7.04
C LYS A 64 2.70 -10.35 8.01
N LEU A 65 2.45 -9.40 8.92
CA LEU A 65 1.32 -9.47 9.84
C LEU A 65 0.01 -9.57 9.05
N ILE A 66 -0.23 -8.63 8.14
CA ILE A 66 -1.46 -8.59 7.33
C ILE A 66 -1.63 -9.90 6.53
N ASP A 67 -0.58 -10.35 5.84
CA ASP A 67 -0.61 -11.58 5.04
C ASP A 67 -0.85 -12.84 5.90
N SER A 68 -0.25 -12.89 7.10
CA SER A 68 -0.39 -14.04 8.02
C SER A 68 -1.81 -14.19 8.59
N ARG A 69 -2.59 -13.10 8.59
CA ARG A 69 -4.02 -13.09 8.97
C ARG A 69 -4.95 -13.42 7.79
N GLY A 70 -4.39 -13.76 6.64
CA GLY A 70 -5.14 -14.20 5.45
C GLY A 70 -5.65 -13.07 4.57
N HIS A 71 -5.35 -11.82 4.89
CA HIS A 71 -5.79 -10.66 4.12
C HIS A 71 -5.01 -10.53 2.81
N GLN A 72 -5.64 -9.94 1.79
CA GLN A 72 -4.97 -9.70 0.51
C GLN A 72 -4.05 -8.48 0.61
N ILE A 73 -2.81 -8.62 0.15
CA ILE A 73 -1.89 -7.49 -0.09
C ILE A 73 -2.05 -7.01 -1.53
N ALA A 74 -2.11 -5.68 -1.70
CA ALA A 74 -2.19 -4.99 -2.98
C ALA A 74 -1.17 -3.83 -3.02
N CYS A 75 -0.83 -3.35 -4.21
CA CYS A 75 0.15 -2.28 -4.39
C CYS A 75 -0.51 -0.89 -4.32
N HIS A 76 0.15 0.04 -3.63
CA HIS A 76 -0.32 1.42 -3.50
C HIS A 76 0.66 2.49 -4.02
N SER A 77 1.64 2.17 -4.88
CA SER A 77 2.87 2.95 -5.18
C SER A 77 4.05 2.56 -4.29
N ASP A 78 5.26 2.96 -4.66
CA ASP A 78 6.44 2.79 -3.83
C ASP A 78 6.50 3.81 -2.68
N MET A 79 6.28 5.08 -3.01
CA MET A 79 6.47 6.23 -2.12
C MET A 79 5.23 7.15 -2.03
N HIS A 80 4.05 6.62 -2.38
CA HIS A 80 2.78 7.36 -2.43
C HIS A 80 2.86 8.56 -3.40
N ALA A 81 3.32 8.29 -4.63
CA ALA A 81 3.50 9.33 -5.64
C ALA A 81 2.16 9.77 -6.26
N PHE A 82 1.93 11.08 -6.31
CA PHE A 82 0.78 11.66 -7.02
C PHE A 82 1.07 11.68 -8.52
N LEU A 83 0.17 11.14 -9.33
CA LEU A 83 0.42 10.89 -10.75
C LEU A 83 0.16 12.09 -11.68
N GLN A 84 -0.27 13.25 -11.16
CA GLN A 84 -0.69 14.39 -11.99
C GLN A 84 0.43 14.91 -12.91
N ASP A 85 1.67 14.94 -12.41
CA ASP A 85 2.85 15.48 -13.12
C ASP A 85 3.93 14.41 -13.34
N LYS A 86 3.54 13.13 -13.40
CA LYS A 86 4.45 11.99 -13.62
C LYS A 86 4.28 11.46 -15.05
N ASN A 87 5.35 10.86 -15.56
CA ASN A 87 5.36 10.20 -16.87
C ASN A 87 5.29 8.68 -16.73
N GLN A 88 5.17 8.00 -17.87
CA GLN A 88 5.03 6.55 -17.96
C GLN A 88 6.21 5.79 -17.35
N ASP A 89 7.45 6.20 -17.68
CA ASP A 89 8.65 5.56 -17.16
C ASP A 89 8.72 5.64 -15.63
N PHE A 90 8.39 6.79 -15.06
CA PHE A 90 8.35 6.96 -13.60
C PHE A 90 7.35 6.00 -12.96
N PHE A 91 6.12 5.96 -13.48
CA PHE A 91 5.06 5.12 -12.92
C PHE A 91 5.38 3.63 -13.06
N TYR A 92 5.98 3.21 -14.17
CA TYR A 92 6.44 1.84 -14.37
C TYR A 92 7.47 1.45 -13.31
N GLN A 93 8.51 2.26 -13.13
CA GLN A 93 9.57 1.95 -12.16
C GLN A 93 9.06 1.99 -10.71
N ASP A 94 8.24 2.98 -10.36
CA ASP A 94 7.62 3.09 -9.02
C ASP A 94 6.75 1.86 -8.74
N THR A 95 5.88 1.49 -9.67
CA THR A 95 4.97 0.35 -9.51
C THR A 95 5.74 -0.96 -9.43
N LYS A 96 6.75 -1.14 -10.29
CA LYS A 96 7.57 -2.35 -10.32
C LYS A 96 8.35 -2.53 -9.02
N GLU A 97 9.06 -1.50 -8.55
CA GLU A 97 9.82 -1.54 -7.31
C GLU A 97 8.93 -1.87 -6.10
N ALA A 98 7.73 -1.30 -6.07
CA ALA A 98 6.75 -1.56 -5.02
C ALA A 98 6.24 -3.01 -5.05
N ILE A 99 5.86 -3.51 -6.23
CA ILE A 99 5.43 -4.90 -6.41
C ILE A 99 6.56 -5.85 -6.02
N ASP A 100 7.77 -5.67 -6.56
CA ASP A 100 8.92 -6.54 -6.28
C ASP A 100 9.20 -6.60 -4.76
N SER A 101 9.16 -5.45 -4.08
CA SER A 101 9.36 -5.38 -2.63
C SER A 101 8.27 -6.11 -1.84
N LEU A 102 6.99 -5.93 -2.21
CA LEU A 102 5.86 -6.59 -1.54
C LEU A 102 5.90 -8.11 -1.79
N GLU A 103 6.08 -8.54 -3.03
CA GLU A 103 6.16 -9.95 -3.42
C GLU A 103 7.33 -10.66 -2.73
N GLN A 104 8.49 -10.00 -2.59
CA GLN A 104 9.63 -10.54 -1.88
C GLN A 104 9.32 -10.82 -0.39
N VAL A 105 8.46 -10.00 0.23
CA VAL A 105 8.11 -10.15 1.66
C VAL A 105 7.12 -11.30 1.89
N ILE A 106 6.14 -11.48 0.99
CA ILE A 106 5.04 -12.44 1.20
C ILE A 106 5.13 -13.71 0.33
N GLY A 107 5.98 -13.72 -0.69
CA GLY A 107 6.12 -14.84 -1.63
C GLY A 107 4.89 -15.10 -2.50
N LYS A 108 3.99 -14.13 -2.65
CA LYS A 108 2.73 -14.19 -3.40
C LYS A 108 2.69 -13.07 -4.42
N LYS A 109 2.00 -13.31 -5.54
CA LYS A 109 1.84 -12.32 -6.61
C LYS A 109 0.89 -11.19 -6.21
N ILE A 110 1.29 -9.95 -6.49
CA ILE A 110 0.42 -8.78 -6.36
C ILE A 110 -0.42 -8.64 -7.63
N THR A 111 -1.73 -8.51 -7.46
CA THR A 111 -2.71 -8.55 -8.57
C THR A 111 -3.69 -7.38 -8.55
N ALA A 112 -3.49 -6.43 -7.63
CA ALA A 112 -4.34 -5.26 -7.48
C ALA A 112 -3.48 -4.03 -7.19
N TYR A 113 -3.93 -2.89 -7.72
CA TYR A 113 -3.29 -1.60 -7.55
C TYR A 113 -4.34 -0.53 -7.22
N ARG A 114 -4.00 0.38 -6.31
CA ARG A 114 -4.75 1.62 -6.07
C ARG A 114 -3.81 2.79 -6.22
N ALA A 115 -4.20 3.80 -7.01
CA ALA A 115 -3.42 5.02 -7.12
C ALA A 115 -3.50 5.86 -5.84
N PRO A 116 -2.36 6.33 -5.30
CA PRO A 116 -2.30 7.37 -4.28
C PRO A 116 -3.23 8.54 -4.57
N ALA A 117 -3.96 9.00 -3.56
CA ALA A 117 -4.89 10.14 -3.65
C ALA A 117 -5.91 10.06 -4.81
N PHE A 118 -6.27 8.83 -5.23
CA PHE A 118 -7.12 8.58 -6.41
C PHE A 118 -6.66 9.31 -7.67
N SER A 119 -5.34 9.39 -7.87
CA SER A 119 -4.73 10.23 -8.91
C SER A 119 -4.83 9.71 -10.35
N PHE A 120 -5.67 8.70 -10.61
CA PHE A 120 -6.05 8.36 -12.00
C PHE A 120 -7.04 9.38 -12.55
N ILE A 121 -6.63 10.03 -13.63
CA ILE A 121 -7.36 11.10 -14.31
C ILE A 121 -7.29 10.92 -15.82
N GLU A 122 -8.09 11.67 -16.56
CA GLU A 122 -8.14 11.59 -18.03
C GLU A 122 -6.77 11.74 -18.70
N LYS A 123 -5.89 12.58 -18.13
CA LYS A 123 -4.58 12.88 -18.68
C LYS A 123 -3.55 11.75 -18.53
N ASN A 124 -3.77 10.78 -17.64
CA ASN A 124 -2.80 9.72 -17.36
C ASN A 124 -3.33 8.31 -17.63
N LYS A 125 -4.25 8.15 -18.60
CA LYS A 125 -4.77 6.83 -19.02
C LYS A 125 -3.71 5.82 -19.46
N TRP A 126 -2.53 6.29 -19.87
CA TRP A 126 -1.38 5.43 -20.16
C TRP A 126 -0.96 4.56 -18.95
N THR A 127 -1.37 4.90 -17.73
CA THR A 127 -1.13 4.07 -16.53
C THR A 127 -1.77 2.69 -16.64
N PHE A 128 -2.91 2.57 -17.34
CA PHE A 128 -3.58 1.28 -17.52
C PHE A 128 -2.80 0.34 -18.43
N GLU A 129 -2.04 0.87 -19.39
CA GLU A 129 -1.14 0.06 -20.24
C GLU A 129 0.00 -0.51 -19.39
N VAL A 130 0.61 0.33 -18.54
CA VAL A 130 1.65 -0.10 -17.59
C VAL A 130 1.17 -1.14 -16.59
N LEU A 131 -0.08 -1.04 -16.12
CA LEU A 131 -0.64 -2.00 -15.15
C LEU A 131 -1.10 -3.32 -15.79
N TYR A 132 -1.24 -3.35 -17.11
CA TYR A 132 -1.65 -4.56 -17.83
C TYR A 132 -0.46 -5.49 -18.16
N ASP A 133 0.74 -4.91 -18.29
CA ASP A 133 2.00 -5.62 -18.55
C ASP A 133 2.43 -6.53 -17.38
#